data_AF-K2AXD5-F1
#
_entry.id   AF-K2AXD5-F1
#
_cell.length_a   1.000
_cell.length_b   1.000
_cell.length_c   1.000
_cell.angle_alpha   90.00
_cell.angle_beta   90.00
_cell.angle_gamma   90.00
#
_symmetry.space_group_name_H-M   'P 1'
#
loop_
_entity.id
_entity.type
_entity.pdbx_description
1 polymer ?
#
loop_
_entity_poly.entity_id
_entity_poly.type
_entity_poly.pdbx_seq_one_letter_code
_entity_poly.pdbx_strand_id
1 'polypeptide(L)'
;MVNQNKEVVNKKKIEQPSVNEQIQEIYPNLSSNEGRNLQQNTIKLQTQREKLVLLKKTSPKSTEEISKLESEIFSLEREKVRLVQFYALKYKWNEKQKTIIWKNENPETVRAFDILKLKKTWADLTKLLLVPEKDSFAKVSRETLKETDNFIVNFWENKDINNIIGAWDMLPLTVRQVRLTTDKYPNGIVADRRDTPRPWYYNDSCKPPYIAVYNGDKIEITKIGEVNEKMLVESALADEEWVNHIAEEEIREETVRKLSLEEKKGFIDNATKVAKTIEEQYGIPWQVTVWQAALESGYGKSKLATNEGNYFGIKWEGKTFATREVYNGREVMENASFRTYSDMKESFIDYAKFLTKNPRYREAFQYAKNIDPRPSYYPKDYTSENFNPKKFIEAIKDAGYATDPVYVDKIASVWKTNQIEVA
;
A
#
# COMPACT_ATOMS: atom_id res chain seq x y z
N MET A 1 -57.17 -8.28 -24.62
CA MET A 1 -58.00 -7.47 -23.72
C MET A 1 -57.08 -6.80 -22.73
N VAL A 2 -56.99 -5.48 -22.88
CA VAL A 2 -56.25 -4.55 -22.04
C VAL A 2 -56.95 -4.47 -20.69
N ASN A 3 -56.23 -4.54 -19.57
CA ASN A 3 -56.64 -3.75 -18.42
C ASN A 3 -55.45 -3.20 -17.66
N GLN A 4 -55.46 -1.88 -17.58
CA GLN A 4 -54.44 -1.02 -17.03
C GLN A 4 -54.66 -0.92 -15.51
N ASN A 5 -53.64 -1.22 -14.71
CA ASN A 5 -53.53 -0.66 -13.36
C ASN A 5 -52.22 0.13 -13.29
N LYS A 6 -52.33 1.41 -13.66
CA LYS A 6 -51.36 2.44 -13.29
C LYS A 6 -51.62 2.79 -11.82
N GLU A 7 -50.94 2.11 -10.91
CA GLU A 7 -50.73 2.69 -9.58
C GLU A 7 -49.67 3.79 -9.70
N VAL A 8 -50.14 5.02 -9.60
CA VAL A 8 -49.31 6.21 -9.39
C VAL A 8 -48.69 6.08 -8.00
N VAL A 9 -47.54 5.42 -7.90
CA VAL A 9 -46.69 5.50 -6.71
C VAL A 9 -46.13 6.92 -6.67
N ASN A 10 -46.79 7.75 -5.87
CA ASN A 10 -46.33 9.05 -5.46
C ASN A 10 -44.98 8.86 -4.75
N LYS A 11 -43.87 8.94 -5.50
CA LYS A 11 -42.51 8.96 -4.97
C LYS A 11 -42.37 10.25 -4.15
N LYS A 12 -42.79 10.21 -2.89
CA LYS A 12 -42.25 11.10 -1.86
C LYS A 12 -40.73 10.93 -1.95
N LYS A 13 -40.06 11.95 -2.46
CA LYS A 13 -38.61 12.09 -2.40
C LYS A 13 -38.28 12.07 -0.90
N ILE A 14 -37.88 10.90 -0.40
CA ILE A 14 -37.42 10.76 0.99
C ILE A 14 -36.17 11.64 1.04
N GLU A 15 -36.29 12.83 1.63
CA GLU A 15 -35.15 13.69 1.86
C GLU A 15 -34.13 12.93 2.73
N GLN A 16 -32.88 12.93 2.29
CA GLN A 16 -31.84 12.19 3.00
C GLN A 16 -31.54 12.93 4.31
N PRO A 17 -31.41 12.20 5.44
CA PRO A 17 -31.08 12.82 6.71
C PRO A 17 -29.70 13.47 6.62
N SER A 18 -29.63 14.72 7.08
CA SER A 18 -28.42 15.51 7.28
C SER A 18 -27.41 14.74 8.14
N VAL A 19 -26.13 15.09 8.02
CA VAL A 19 -25.10 14.44 8.85
C VAL A 19 -25.26 14.71 10.33
N ASN A 20 -25.90 15.81 10.72
CA ASN A 20 -26.26 16.02 12.11
C ASN A 20 -27.29 14.98 12.58
N GLU A 21 -28.26 14.60 11.75
CA GLU A 21 -29.22 13.53 12.08
C GLU A 21 -28.55 12.15 12.13
N GLN A 22 -27.58 11.87 11.24
CA GLN A 22 -26.80 10.63 11.28
C GLN A 22 -25.90 10.56 12.53
N ILE A 23 -25.32 11.69 12.95
CA ILE A 23 -24.54 11.79 14.18
C ILE A 23 -25.41 11.51 15.40
N GLN A 24 -26.63 12.07 15.44
CA GLN A 24 -27.59 11.82 16.52
C GLN A 24 -28.04 10.34 16.57
N GLU A 25 -28.15 9.67 15.41
CA GLU A 25 -28.49 8.23 15.32
C GLU A 25 -27.38 7.34 15.92
N ILE A 26 -26.10 7.69 15.71
CA ILE A 26 -24.96 6.88 16.16
C ILE A 26 -24.48 7.23 17.57
N TYR A 27 -24.67 8.48 18.02
CA TYR A 27 -24.13 9.01 19.28
C TYR A 27 -24.39 8.13 20.51
N PRO A 28 -25.61 7.57 20.72
CA PRO A 28 -25.91 6.75 21.88
C PRO A 28 -25.10 5.46 21.98
N ASN A 29 -24.53 5.00 20.85
CA ASN A 29 -23.85 3.72 20.79
C ASN A 29 -22.32 3.86 20.71
N LEU A 30 -21.79 5.08 20.59
CA LEU A 30 -20.35 5.35 20.49
C LEU A 30 -19.65 4.99 21.80
N SER A 31 -18.47 4.37 21.72
CA SER A 31 -17.57 4.27 22.88
C SER A 31 -17.06 5.65 23.30
N SER A 32 -16.54 5.76 24.53
CA SER A 32 -16.00 7.03 25.04
C SER A 32 -14.82 7.56 24.21
N ASN A 33 -14.08 6.71 23.50
CA ASN A 33 -12.99 7.12 22.61
C ASN A 33 -13.55 7.68 21.29
N GLU A 34 -14.52 6.98 20.69
CA GLU A 34 -15.14 7.37 19.41
C GLU A 34 -15.90 8.69 19.54
N GLY A 35 -16.63 8.88 20.64
CA GLY A 35 -17.31 10.14 20.95
C GLY A 35 -16.33 11.32 21.07
N ARG A 36 -15.17 11.11 21.72
CA ARG A 36 -14.13 12.15 21.85
C ARG A 36 -13.52 12.52 20.51
N ASN A 37 -13.22 11.55 19.65
CA ASN A 37 -12.66 11.82 18.32
C ASN A 37 -13.61 12.67 17.47
N LEU A 38 -14.89 12.29 17.41
CA LEU A 38 -15.91 13.02 16.67
C LEU A 38 -16.13 14.44 17.22
N GLN A 39 -16.09 14.60 18.55
CA GLN A 39 -16.21 15.89 19.21
C GLN A 39 -15.02 16.80 18.91
N GLN A 40 -13.79 16.29 18.99
CA GLN A 40 -12.58 17.05 18.67
C GLN A 40 -12.58 17.55 17.23
N ASN A 41 -12.94 16.69 16.28
CA ASN A 41 -13.08 17.09 14.88
C ASN A 41 -14.15 18.18 14.72
N THR A 42 -15.31 18.04 15.37
CA THR A 42 -16.41 19.02 15.33
C THR A 42 -15.96 20.39 15.86
N ILE A 43 -15.20 20.43 16.95
CA ILE A 43 -14.65 21.68 17.52
C ILE A 43 -13.66 22.34 16.55
N LYS A 44 -12.74 21.57 15.95
CA LYS A 44 -11.80 22.09 14.94
C LYS A 44 -12.54 22.69 13.75
N LEU A 45 -13.55 21.99 13.24
CA LEU A 45 -14.35 22.44 12.10
C LEU A 45 -15.09 23.75 12.41
N GLN A 46 -15.71 23.85 13.59
CA GLN A 46 -16.38 25.07 14.03
C GLN A 46 -15.39 26.24 14.13
N THR A 47 -14.22 26.01 14.74
CA THR A 47 -13.16 27.02 14.89
C THR A 47 -12.70 27.57 13.52
N GLN A 48 -12.49 26.70 12.54
CA GLN A 48 -12.04 27.13 11.21
C GLN A 48 -13.15 27.87 10.44
N ARG A 49 -14.41 27.47 10.58
CA ARG A 49 -15.55 28.19 9.99
C ARG A 49 -15.70 29.60 10.58
N GLU A 50 -15.55 29.74 11.88
CA GLU A 50 -15.58 31.05 12.56
C GLU A 50 -14.45 31.96 12.06
N LYS A 51 -13.23 31.42 11.91
CA LYS A 51 -12.10 32.15 11.30
C LYS A 51 -12.40 32.57 9.86
N LEU A 52 -13.04 31.71 9.06
CA LEU A 52 -13.37 32.04 7.66
C LEU A 52 -14.38 33.18 7.57
N VAL A 53 -15.41 33.14 8.42
CA VAL A 53 -16.41 34.21 8.52
C VAL A 53 -15.74 35.52 8.93
N LEU A 54 -14.83 35.49 9.91
CA LEU A 54 -14.11 36.69 10.34
C LEU A 54 -13.21 37.23 9.23
N LEU A 55 -12.42 36.38 8.58
CA LEU A 55 -11.49 36.75 7.52
C LEU A 55 -12.22 37.37 6.32
N LYS A 56 -13.35 36.79 5.89
CA LYS A 56 -14.19 37.36 4.82
C LYS A 56 -14.77 38.72 5.19
N LYS A 57 -14.95 39.02 6.47
CA LYS A 57 -15.41 40.34 6.95
C LYS A 57 -14.26 41.36 7.03
N THR A 58 -13.09 40.96 7.53
CA THR A 58 -11.98 41.88 7.81
C THR A 58 -11.06 42.11 6.63
N SER A 59 -10.87 41.10 5.77
CA SER A 59 -9.92 41.13 4.65
C SER A 59 -10.49 40.42 3.40
N PRO A 60 -11.59 40.90 2.81
CA PRO A 60 -12.29 40.21 1.71
C PRO A 60 -11.45 40.02 0.43
N LYS A 61 -10.31 40.71 0.29
CA LYS A 61 -9.38 40.59 -0.84
C LYS A 61 -8.28 39.54 -0.64
N SER A 62 -8.16 38.88 0.53
CA SER A 62 -7.12 37.86 0.77
C SER A 62 -7.51 36.49 0.17
N THR A 63 -7.58 36.44 -1.17
CA THR A 63 -8.04 35.25 -1.91
C THR A 63 -7.23 33.98 -1.58
N GLU A 64 -5.93 34.11 -1.33
CA GLU A 64 -5.06 32.98 -1.00
C GLU A 64 -5.32 32.43 0.42
N GLU A 65 -5.45 33.29 1.43
CA GLU A 65 -5.75 32.89 2.81
C GLU A 65 -7.16 32.30 2.92
N ILE A 66 -8.14 32.90 2.23
CA ILE A 66 -9.51 32.39 2.15
C ILE A 66 -9.50 31.00 1.50
N SER A 67 -8.82 30.83 0.36
CA SER A 67 -8.72 29.55 -0.35
C SER A 67 -8.04 28.47 0.51
N LYS A 68 -7.00 28.84 1.26
CA LYS A 68 -6.32 27.92 2.19
C LYS A 68 -7.26 27.46 3.29
N LEU A 69 -7.98 28.38 3.91
CA LEU A 69 -8.89 28.09 5.01
C LEU A 69 -10.12 27.29 4.55
N GLU A 70 -10.65 27.58 3.35
CA GLU A 70 -11.70 26.77 2.72
C GLU A 70 -11.22 25.34 2.44
N SER A 71 -9.95 25.16 2.03
CA SER A 71 -9.34 23.83 1.84
C SER A 71 -9.17 23.08 3.17
N GLU A 72 -8.76 23.77 4.24
CA GLU A 72 -8.67 23.19 5.59
C GLU A 72 -10.05 22.75 6.13
N ILE A 73 -11.07 23.60 5.96
CA ILE A 73 -12.47 23.28 6.33
C ILE A 73 -12.95 22.06 5.57
N PHE A 74 -12.75 22.04 4.25
CA PHE A 74 -13.13 20.90 3.42
C PHE A 74 -12.44 19.61 3.89
N SER A 75 -11.15 19.68 4.26
CA SER A 75 -10.43 18.53 4.80
C SER A 75 -11.00 18.03 6.13
N LEU A 76 -11.35 18.94 7.04
CA LEU A 76 -11.98 18.61 8.33
C LEU A 76 -13.39 18.05 8.16
N GLU A 77 -14.17 18.58 7.22
CA GLU A 77 -15.51 18.05 6.86
C GLU A 77 -15.39 16.62 6.34
N ARG A 78 -14.41 16.36 5.47
CA ARG A 78 -14.10 15.00 5.04
C ARG A 78 -13.75 14.14 6.24
N GLU A 79 -12.78 14.53 7.08
CA GLU A 79 -12.42 13.79 8.29
C GLU A 79 -13.63 13.47 9.18
N LYS A 80 -14.57 14.41 9.33
CA LYS A 80 -15.82 14.19 10.06
C LYS A 80 -16.66 13.09 9.43
N VAL A 81 -16.88 13.17 8.12
CA VAL A 81 -17.65 12.16 7.36
C VAL A 81 -17.00 10.80 7.48
N ARG A 82 -15.67 10.75 7.35
CA ARG A 82 -14.86 9.53 7.46
C ARG A 82 -15.06 8.83 8.80
N LEU A 83 -15.08 9.58 9.89
CA LEU A 83 -15.35 9.06 11.24
C LEU A 83 -16.80 8.58 11.38
N VAL A 84 -17.75 9.40 10.94
CA VAL A 84 -19.20 9.08 11.02
C VAL A 84 -19.52 7.82 10.20
N GLN A 85 -18.99 7.69 8.99
CA GLN A 85 -19.16 6.50 8.16
C GLN A 85 -18.55 5.27 8.84
N PHE A 86 -17.31 5.36 9.33
CA PHE A 86 -16.66 4.25 10.03
C PHE A 86 -17.47 3.79 11.25
N TYR A 87 -17.97 4.71 12.08
CA TYR A 87 -18.78 4.39 13.25
C TYR A 87 -20.18 3.88 12.87
N ALA A 88 -20.85 4.50 11.89
CA ALA A 88 -22.16 4.04 11.43
C ALA A 88 -22.11 2.60 10.86
N LEU A 89 -21.01 2.24 10.19
CA LEU A 89 -20.81 0.91 9.64
C LEU A 89 -20.64 -0.16 10.73
N LYS A 90 -20.00 0.16 11.87
CA LYS A 90 -19.98 -0.75 13.02
C LYS A 90 -21.42 -1.18 13.37
N TYR A 91 -22.36 -0.25 13.50
CA TYR A 91 -23.73 -0.60 13.94
C TYR A 91 -24.60 -1.30 12.89
N LYS A 92 -24.35 -1.10 11.59
CA LYS A 92 -25.23 -1.60 10.49
C LYS A 92 -24.80 -2.92 9.87
N TRP A 93 -23.62 -3.41 10.21
CA TRP A 93 -23.05 -4.61 9.63
C TRP A 93 -23.44 -5.89 10.35
N ASN A 94 -23.39 -7.02 9.65
CA ASN A 94 -23.68 -8.33 10.26
C ASN A 94 -22.55 -8.76 11.22
N GLU A 95 -22.80 -9.76 12.07
CA GLU A 95 -21.83 -10.22 13.06
C GLU A 95 -20.48 -10.63 12.46
N LYS A 96 -20.47 -11.23 11.25
CA LYS A 96 -19.24 -11.61 10.54
C LYS A 96 -18.41 -10.38 10.13
N GLN A 97 -19.06 -9.32 9.68
CA GLN A 97 -18.41 -8.06 9.33
C GLN A 97 -17.92 -7.31 10.57
N LYS A 98 -18.71 -7.33 11.65
CA LYS A 98 -18.31 -6.73 12.93
C LYS A 98 -17.02 -7.36 13.45
N THR A 99 -16.90 -8.68 13.50
CA THR A 99 -15.67 -9.33 14.01
C THR A 99 -14.39 -8.94 13.24
N ILE A 100 -14.49 -8.50 11.99
CA ILE A 100 -13.35 -8.04 11.18
C ILE A 100 -12.91 -6.62 11.58
N ILE A 101 -13.84 -5.68 11.70
CA ILE A 101 -13.52 -4.25 11.89
C ILE A 101 -13.59 -3.77 13.34
N TRP A 102 -14.33 -4.47 14.22
CA TRP A 102 -14.61 -4.01 15.59
C TRP A 102 -13.39 -4.00 16.50
N LYS A 103 -12.36 -4.79 16.18
CA LYS A 103 -11.06 -4.75 16.85
C LYS A 103 -10.31 -3.43 16.64
N ASN A 104 -10.72 -2.63 15.64
CA ASN A 104 -10.12 -1.33 15.36
C ASN A 104 -10.95 -0.22 16.02
N GLU A 105 -10.32 0.49 16.95
CA GLU A 105 -10.92 1.67 17.59
C GLU A 105 -10.84 2.91 16.68
N ASN A 106 -9.85 2.96 15.79
CA ASN A 106 -9.59 4.09 14.91
C ASN A 106 -9.48 3.59 13.44
N PRO A 107 -10.11 4.26 12.47
CA PRO A 107 -9.90 3.94 11.05
C PRO A 107 -8.42 3.95 10.60
N GLU A 108 -7.56 4.71 11.27
CA GLU A 108 -6.11 4.77 10.99
C GLU A 108 -5.36 3.48 11.32
N THR A 109 -5.95 2.58 12.12
CA THR A 109 -5.34 1.29 12.47
C THR A 109 -5.92 0.12 11.69
N VAL A 110 -6.88 0.38 10.80
CA VAL A 110 -7.53 -0.66 10.00
C VAL A 110 -6.51 -1.22 9.00
N ARG A 111 -6.24 -2.52 9.08
CA ARG A 111 -5.30 -3.16 8.17
C ARG A 111 -5.94 -3.40 6.80
N ALA A 112 -5.14 -3.36 5.75
CA ALA A 112 -5.64 -3.65 4.40
C ALA A 112 -6.26 -5.05 4.30
N PHE A 113 -5.69 -6.04 4.97
CA PHE A 113 -6.26 -7.39 5.02
C PHE A 113 -7.69 -7.41 5.61
N ASP A 114 -7.97 -6.57 6.59
CA ASP A 114 -9.31 -6.49 7.19
C ASP A 114 -10.32 -5.88 6.19
N ILE A 115 -9.91 -4.88 5.41
CA ILE A 115 -10.73 -4.32 4.30
C ILE A 115 -11.00 -5.38 3.23
N LEU A 116 -9.98 -6.14 2.82
CA LEU A 116 -10.13 -7.20 1.83
C LEU A 116 -11.05 -8.33 2.33
N LYS A 117 -10.97 -8.69 3.62
CA LYS A 117 -11.93 -9.62 4.24
C LYS A 117 -13.36 -9.08 4.21
N LEU A 118 -13.55 -7.78 4.45
CA LEU A 118 -14.88 -7.16 4.35
C LEU A 118 -15.43 -7.25 2.92
N LYS A 119 -14.61 -7.01 1.90
CA LYS A 119 -15.00 -7.22 0.49
C LYS A 119 -15.55 -8.63 0.25
N LYS A 120 -14.90 -9.66 0.80
CA LYS A 120 -15.34 -11.07 0.70
C LYS A 120 -16.64 -11.37 1.44
N THR A 121 -17.10 -10.48 2.32
CA THR A 121 -18.44 -10.54 2.95
C THR A 121 -19.49 -9.72 2.21
N TRP A 122 -19.19 -9.27 0.98
CA TRP A 122 -20.04 -8.40 0.18
C TRP A 122 -20.31 -7.04 0.83
N ALA A 123 -19.39 -6.56 1.67
CA ALA A 123 -19.47 -5.21 2.20
C ALA A 123 -19.32 -4.20 1.04
N ASP A 124 -20.19 -3.20 1.02
CA ASP A 124 -20.13 -2.11 0.05
C ASP A 124 -19.01 -1.13 0.44
N LEU A 125 -17.79 -1.41 -0.05
CA LEU A 125 -16.60 -0.62 0.25
C LEU A 125 -16.65 0.80 -0.30
N THR A 126 -17.52 1.11 -1.28
CA THR A 126 -17.70 2.50 -1.76
C THR A 126 -18.12 3.43 -0.63
N LYS A 127 -18.99 2.96 0.28
CA LYS A 127 -19.48 3.71 1.44
C LYS A 127 -18.41 4.01 2.48
N LEU A 128 -17.33 3.24 2.46
CA LEU A 128 -16.24 3.33 3.42
C LEU A 128 -15.08 4.15 2.84
N LEU A 129 -14.75 3.92 1.57
CA LEU A 129 -13.49 4.34 0.98
C LEU A 129 -13.64 5.44 -0.08
N LEU A 130 -14.86 5.88 -0.40
CA LEU A 130 -15.10 6.96 -1.36
C LEU A 130 -16.01 8.05 -0.77
N VAL A 131 -15.66 9.30 -1.06
CA VAL A 131 -16.46 10.48 -0.70
C VAL A 131 -16.76 11.25 -1.98
N PRO A 132 -18.03 11.59 -2.28
CA PRO A 132 -18.34 12.38 -3.48
C PRO A 132 -17.64 13.74 -3.46
N GLU A 133 -17.05 14.13 -4.60
CA GLU A 133 -16.19 15.33 -4.66
C GLU A 133 -16.95 16.62 -4.34
N LYS A 134 -18.20 16.72 -4.79
CA LYS A 134 -19.02 17.94 -4.68
C LYS A 134 -19.84 18.02 -3.40
N ASP A 135 -20.07 16.89 -2.74
CA ASP A 135 -20.87 16.80 -1.53
C ASP A 135 -20.29 15.72 -0.63
N SER A 136 -19.53 16.15 0.38
CA SER A 136 -18.89 15.23 1.32
C SER A 136 -19.91 14.39 2.10
N PHE A 137 -21.17 14.81 2.15
CA PHE A 137 -22.23 14.16 2.91
C PHE A 137 -23.14 13.26 2.07
N ALA A 138 -23.00 13.30 0.74
CA ALA A 138 -23.79 12.46 -0.15
C ALA A 138 -23.47 10.98 0.05
N LYS A 139 -24.52 10.16 0.10
CA LYS A 139 -24.38 8.70 0.17
C LYS A 139 -23.98 8.16 -1.20
N VAL A 140 -22.87 7.45 -1.24
CA VAL A 140 -22.47 6.60 -2.37
C VAL A 140 -22.88 5.16 -2.09
N SER A 141 -23.25 4.42 -3.13
CA SER A 141 -23.40 2.98 -3.06
C SER A 141 -23.02 2.35 -4.36
N ARG A 142 -22.46 1.14 -4.29
CA ARG A 142 -22.11 0.31 -5.45
C ARG A 142 -23.24 0.15 -6.46
N GLU A 143 -24.49 0.17 -6.01
CA GLU A 143 -25.70 -0.02 -6.85
C GLU A 143 -26.14 1.25 -7.58
N THR A 144 -25.67 2.42 -7.16
CA THR A 144 -26.14 3.73 -7.66
C THR A 144 -25.11 4.47 -8.50
N LEU A 145 -23.94 3.88 -8.72
CA LEU A 145 -22.85 4.51 -9.47
C LEU A 145 -23.22 4.71 -10.94
N LYS A 146 -22.85 5.86 -11.49
CA LYS A 146 -23.03 6.23 -12.89
C LYS A 146 -21.77 6.87 -13.47
N GLU A 147 -21.70 6.91 -14.79
CA GLU A 147 -20.69 7.70 -15.48
C GLU A 147 -20.78 9.16 -15.06
N THR A 148 -19.65 9.86 -15.02
CA THR A 148 -19.46 11.23 -14.50
C THR A 148 -19.55 11.37 -12.97
N ASP A 149 -19.80 10.30 -12.22
CA ASP A 149 -19.65 10.36 -10.77
C ASP A 149 -18.16 10.57 -10.43
N ASN A 150 -17.92 11.53 -9.53
CA ASN A 150 -16.59 11.96 -9.11
C ASN A 150 -16.44 11.75 -7.61
N PHE A 151 -15.35 11.08 -7.22
CA PHE A 151 -15.05 10.72 -5.85
C PHE A 151 -13.65 11.14 -5.47
N ILE A 152 -13.47 11.34 -4.17
CA ILE A 152 -12.19 11.45 -3.51
C ILE A 152 -11.97 10.17 -2.73
N VAL A 153 -10.81 9.56 -2.88
CA VAL A 153 -10.41 8.37 -2.15
C VAL A 153 -10.25 8.73 -0.68
N ASN A 154 -10.90 7.94 0.17
CA ASN A 154 -10.85 8.04 1.60
C ASN A 154 -10.12 6.82 2.16
N PHE A 155 -8.82 6.98 2.36
CA PHE A 155 -8.00 6.02 3.10
C PHE A 155 -7.62 6.59 4.48
N TRP A 156 -8.33 7.61 4.97
CA TRP A 156 -7.96 8.33 6.19
C TRP A 156 -6.47 8.76 6.18
N GLU A 157 -5.82 8.87 7.33
CA GLU A 157 -4.35 8.99 7.41
C GLU A 157 -3.65 7.62 7.50
N ASN A 158 -4.34 6.57 7.03
CA ASN A 158 -3.90 5.19 7.17
C ASN A 158 -2.89 4.82 6.08
N LYS A 159 -1.62 4.70 6.46
CA LYS A 159 -0.54 4.32 5.55
C LYS A 159 -0.55 2.83 5.18
N ASP A 160 -1.16 1.98 6.00
CA ASP A 160 -1.19 0.53 5.81
C ASP A 160 -2.18 0.09 4.72
N ILE A 161 -3.05 0.98 4.26
CA ILE A 161 -4.01 0.67 3.19
C ILE A 161 -3.68 1.38 1.88
N ASN A 162 -2.93 2.49 1.96
CA ASN A 162 -2.32 3.10 0.79
C ASN A 162 -1.50 2.04 0.07
N ASN A 163 -1.58 2.03 -1.25
CA ASN A 163 -0.90 1.06 -2.11
C ASN A 163 -1.27 -0.43 -1.97
N ILE A 164 -2.24 -0.77 -1.13
CA ILE A 164 -2.71 -2.16 -1.03
C ILE A 164 -4.17 -2.24 -1.45
N ILE A 165 -4.98 -1.27 -1.03
CA ILE A 165 -6.37 -1.20 -1.45
C ILE A 165 -6.46 -0.47 -2.77
N GLY A 166 -6.90 -1.22 -3.77
CA GLY A 166 -7.13 -0.71 -5.09
C GLY A 166 -8.50 -0.11 -5.23
N ALA A 167 -8.68 0.74 -6.23
CA ALA A 167 -10.04 1.17 -6.53
C ALA A 167 -10.90 0.06 -7.15
N TRP A 168 -10.31 -1.04 -7.63
CA TRP A 168 -11.07 -2.23 -7.98
C TRP A 168 -11.58 -3.00 -6.77
N ASP A 169 -10.99 -2.79 -5.60
CA ASP A 169 -11.57 -3.22 -4.33
C ASP A 169 -12.74 -2.34 -3.93
N MET A 170 -12.67 -1.04 -4.26
CA MET A 170 -13.70 -0.05 -3.96
C MET A 170 -14.90 -0.11 -4.91
N LEU A 171 -14.69 -0.31 -6.22
CA LEU A 171 -15.69 -0.15 -7.27
C LEU A 171 -16.24 -1.48 -7.80
N PRO A 172 -17.52 -1.52 -8.22
CA PRO A 172 -18.12 -2.72 -8.83
C PRO A 172 -17.44 -3.13 -10.13
N LEU A 173 -17.56 -4.41 -10.48
CA LEU A 173 -17.11 -5.00 -11.73
C LEU A 173 -17.72 -4.34 -12.99
N THR A 174 -18.86 -3.68 -12.84
CA THR A 174 -19.51 -2.90 -13.90
C THR A 174 -18.75 -1.62 -14.24
N VAL A 175 -17.95 -1.05 -13.33
CA VAL A 175 -17.08 0.08 -13.66
C VAL A 175 -15.87 -0.45 -14.42
N ARG A 176 -15.78 -0.09 -15.70
CA ARG A 176 -14.75 -0.59 -16.62
C ARG A 176 -13.61 0.40 -16.86
N GLN A 177 -13.85 1.69 -16.65
CA GLN A 177 -12.84 2.72 -16.84
C GLN A 177 -13.08 3.89 -15.90
N VAL A 178 -11.99 4.51 -15.46
CA VAL A 178 -12.02 5.76 -14.71
C VAL A 178 -10.98 6.74 -15.27
N ARG A 179 -11.10 8.00 -14.86
CA ARG A 179 -10.01 8.96 -14.88
C ARG A 179 -9.51 9.20 -13.47
N LEU A 180 -8.21 9.04 -13.27
CA LEU A 180 -7.52 9.24 -12.00
C LEU A 180 -6.79 10.56 -11.99
N THR A 181 -7.09 11.42 -11.03
CA THR A 181 -6.30 12.63 -10.77
C THR A 181 -5.50 12.44 -9.51
N THR A 182 -4.18 12.54 -9.62
CA THR A 182 -3.22 12.32 -8.53
C THR A 182 -2.12 13.39 -8.59
N ASP A 183 -1.28 13.49 -7.56
CA ASP A 183 -0.13 14.42 -7.58
C ASP A 183 0.81 14.19 -8.78
N LYS A 184 0.92 12.94 -9.24
CA LYS A 184 1.72 12.58 -10.41
C LYS A 184 0.99 12.87 -11.73
N TYR A 185 -0.34 12.84 -11.72
CA TYR A 185 -1.19 13.04 -12.90
C TYR A 185 -2.25 14.11 -12.60
N PRO A 186 -1.86 15.39 -12.46
CA PRO A 186 -2.77 16.46 -12.03
C PRO A 186 -3.85 16.79 -13.07
N ASN A 187 -3.63 16.45 -14.35
CA ASN A 187 -4.60 16.63 -15.43
C ASN A 187 -5.51 15.41 -15.63
N GLY A 188 -5.39 14.40 -14.77
CA GLY A 188 -6.10 13.14 -14.90
C GLY A 188 -5.47 12.18 -15.90
N ILE A 189 -5.47 10.89 -15.59
CA ILE A 189 -5.07 9.81 -16.49
C ILE A 189 -6.20 8.79 -16.60
N VAL A 190 -6.56 8.42 -17.83
CA VAL A 190 -7.59 7.40 -18.09
C VAL A 190 -7.01 6.04 -17.79
N ALA A 191 -7.74 5.17 -17.11
CA ALA A 191 -7.23 3.87 -16.77
C ALA A 191 -8.33 2.81 -16.73
N ASP A 192 -8.00 1.62 -17.25
CA ASP A 192 -8.94 0.54 -17.54
C ASP A 192 -8.93 -0.56 -16.48
N ARG A 193 -10.09 -1.21 -16.32
CA ARG A 193 -10.22 -2.43 -15.52
C ARG A 193 -9.60 -3.61 -16.23
N ARG A 194 -8.59 -4.20 -15.59
CA ARG A 194 -8.02 -5.50 -15.97
C ARG A 194 -8.41 -6.51 -14.90
N ASP A 195 -8.98 -7.63 -15.33
CA ASP A 195 -9.41 -8.72 -14.45
C ASP A 195 -8.20 -9.66 -14.16
N THR A 196 -7.12 -9.05 -13.65
CA THR A 196 -5.86 -9.71 -13.27
C THR A 196 -5.52 -9.37 -11.82
N PRO A 197 -4.83 -10.26 -11.08
CA PRO A 197 -4.50 -10.04 -9.66
C PRO A 197 -3.57 -8.83 -9.54
N ARG A 198 -4.11 -7.66 -9.16
CA ARG A 198 -3.38 -6.45 -8.76
C ARG A 198 -4.35 -5.32 -8.37
N PRO A 199 -4.11 -4.58 -7.28
CA PRO A 199 -4.99 -3.51 -6.79
C PRO A 199 -4.96 -2.21 -7.64
N TRP A 200 -4.52 -2.25 -8.90
CA TRP A 200 -4.15 -1.04 -9.64
C TRP A 200 -4.96 -0.84 -10.89
N TYR A 201 -5.15 0.41 -11.26
CA TYR A 201 -5.63 0.72 -12.58
C TYR A 201 -4.55 0.54 -13.64
N TYR A 202 -4.97 0.14 -14.83
CA TYR A 202 -4.08 -0.14 -15.94
C TYR A 202 -4.09 0.97 -17.00
N ASN A 203 -2.92 1.41 -17.44
CA ASN A 203 -2.74 2.30 -18.59
C ASN A 203 -1.45 1.95 -19.35
N ASP A 204 -1.57 1.62 -20.64
CA ASP A 204 -0.45 1.20 -21.51
C ASP A 204 0.65 2.26 -21.70
N SER A 205 0.32 3.55 -21.49
CA SER A 205 1.28 4.65 -21.61
C SER A 205 2.16 4.82 -20.37
N CYS A 206 1.82 4.17 -19.26
CA CYS A 206 2.61 4.18 -18.03
C CYS A 206 3.70 3.10 -18.04
N LYS A 207 4.85 3.39 -17.42
CA LYS A 207 5.89 2.39 -17.12
C LYS A 207 6.19 2.39 -15.62
N PRO A 208 5.80 1.34 -14.88
CA PRO A 208 4.97 0.20 -15.28
C PRO A 208 3.54 0.66 -15.61
N PRO A 209 2.72 -0.16 -16.29
CA PRO A 209 1.37 0.25 -16.72
C PRO A 209 0.36 0.36 -15.57
N TYR A 210 0.80 0.24 -14.32
CA TYR A 210 -0.06 0.23 -13.14
C TYR A 210 -0.02 1.57 -12.41
N ILE A 211 -1.19 2.04 -11.99
CA ILE A 211 -1.36 3.31 -11.29
C ILE A 211 -1.93 3.03 -9.91
N ALA A 212 -1.10 3.30 -8.89
CA ALA A 212 -1.54 3.20 -7.50
C ALA A 212 -2.54 4.25 -7.11
N VAL A 213 -3.29 4.00 -6.04
CA VAL A 213 -4.29 4.92 -5.50
C VAL A 213 -3.94 5.22 -4.05
N TYR A 214 -4.00 6.49 -3.68
CA TYR A 214 -3.71 6.98 -2.34
C TYR A 214 -4.90 7.76 -1.77
N ASN A 215 -4.87 7.95 -0.44
CA ASN A 215 -5.76 8.90 0.21
C ASN A 215 -5.74 10.27 -0.52
N GLY A 216 -6.92 10.80 -0.85
CA GLY A 216 -7.05 12.11 -1.49
C GLY A 216 -6.98 12.10 -3.01
N ASP A 217 -6.54 11.00 -3.65
CA ASP A 217 -6.63 10.86 -5.11
C ASP A 217 -8.09 10.97 -5.56
N LYS A 218 -8.33 11.55 -6.75
CA LYS A 218 -9.69 11.67 -7.32
C LYS A 218 -9.94 10.59 -8.36
N ILE A 219 -11.17 10.08 -8.36
CA ILE A 219 -11.65 9.06 -9.30
C ILE A 219 -12.92 9.57 -9.96
N GLU A 220 -12.88 9.71 -11.28
CA GLU A 220 -14.07 9.95 -12.11
C GLU A 220 -14.45 8.67 -12.84
N ILE A 221 -15.69 8.21 -12.74
CA ILE A 221 -16.17 7.06 -13.52
C ILE A 221 -16.40 7.51 -14.97
N THR A 222 -15.61 6.99 -15.90
CA THR A 222 -15.70 7.35 -17.33
C THR A 222 -16.43 6.31 -18.17
N LYS A 223 -16.54 5.07 -17.68
CA LYS A 223 -17.26 4.00 -18.39
C LYS A 223 -17.86 2.97 -17.45
N ILE A 224 -19.17 2.75 -17.61
CA ILE A 224 -19.88 1.59 -17.05
C ILE A 224 -20.14 0.59 -18.18
N GLY A 225 -19.94 -0.69 -17.90
CA GLY A 225 -20.14 -1.77 -18.86
C GLY A 225 -20.86 -2.97 -18.25
N GLU A 226 -21.23 -3.88 -19.15
CA GLU A 226 -21.80 -5.17 -18.79
C GLU A 226 -20.75 -6.10 -18.18
N VAL A 227 -21.24 -7.04 -17.38
CA VAL A 227 -20.44 -8.05 -16.71
C VAL A 227 -20.94 -9.41 -17.16
N ASN A 228 -20.04 -10.25 -17.66
CA ASN A 228 -20.36 -11.64 -18.00
C ASN A 228 -19.81 -12.62 -16.95
N GLU A 229 -20.24 -13.88 -17.04
CA GLU A 229 -19.85 -14.94 -16.10
C GLU A 229 -18.34 -15.16 -16.03
N LYS A 230 -17.66 -15.12 -17.18
CA LYS A 230 -16.20 -15.26 -17.24
C LYS A 230 -15.50 -14.17 -16.40
N MET A 231 -15.91 -12.91 -16.54
CA MET A 231 -15.35 -11.80 -15.77
C MET A 231 -15.62 -11.94 -14.27
N LEU A 232 -16.79 -12.48 -13.88
CA LEU A 232 -17.09 -12.74 -12.46
C LEU A 232 -16.13 -13.77 -11.87
N VAL A 233 -15.89 -14.87 -12.60
CA VAL A 233 -14.97 -15.93 -12.16
C VAL A 233 -13.53 -15.41 -12.10
N GLU A 234 -13.04 -14.75 -13.15
CA GLU A 234 -11.69 -14.21 -13.20
C GLU A 234 -11.45 -13.16 -12.10
N SER A 235 -12.41 -12.25 -11.87
CA SER A 235 -12.33 -11.27 -10.78
C SER A 235 -12.34 -11.93 -9.40
N ALA A 236 -13.12 -13.00 -9.20
CA ALA A 236 -13.18 -13.70 -7.92
C ALA A 236 -11.88 -14.46 -7.60
N LEU A 237 -11.27 -15.09 -8.62
CA LEU A 237 -9.96 -15.75 -8.51
C LEU A 237 -8.86 -14.72 -8.21
N ALA A 238 -8.83 -13.61 -8.95
CA ALA A 238 -7.87 -12.53 -8.72
C ALA A 238 -8.00 -11.93 -7.30
N ASP A 239 -9.22 -11.75 -6.81
CA ASP A 239 -9.49 -11.29 -5.45
C ASP A 239 -9.00 -12.28 -4.39
N GLU A 240 -9.16 -13.58 -4.63
CA GLU A 240 -8.70 -14.64 -3.71
C GLU A 240 -7.18 -14.72 -3.65
N GLU A 241 -6.51 -14.71 -4.80
CA GLU A 241 -5.05 -14.64 -4.88
C GLU A 241 -4.52 -13.40 -4.15
N TRP A 242 -5.16 -12.25 -4.34
CA TRP A 242 -4.77 -11.00 -3.70
C TRP A 242 -4.93 -11.03 -2.18
N VAL A 243 -6.07 -11.49 -1.68
CA VAL A 243 -6.34 -11.64 -0.24
C VAL A 243 -5.33 -12.58 0.40
N ASN A 244 -5.06 -13.72 -0.22
CA ASN A 244 -4.12 -14.72 0.31
C ASN A 244 -2.71 -14.14 0.37
N HIS A 245 -2.28 -13.42 -0.67
CA HIS A 245 -0.97 -12.78 -0.68
C HIS A 245 -0.82 -11.76 0.47
N ILE A 246 -1.79 -10.85 0.64
CA ILE A 246 -1.73 -9.86 1.73
C ILE A 246 -1.78 -10.54 3.10
N ALA A 247 -2.54 -11.64 3.24
CA ALA A 247 -2.52 -12.45 4.46
C ALA A 247 -1.12 -12.97 4.78
N GLU A 248 -0.42 -13.47 3.76
CA GLU A 248 0.93 -14.03 3.91
C GLU A 248 1.96 -12.97 4.29
N GLU A 249 1.90 -11.78 3.69
CA GLU A 249 2.78 -10.66 4.05
C GLU A 249 2.53 -10.18 5.49
N GLU A 250 1.28 -10.04 5.91
CA GLU A 250 0.97 -9.65 7.30
C GLU A 250 1.43 -10.73 8.29
N ILE A 251 1.22 -12.01 7.99
CA ILE A 251 1.71 -13.12 8.83
C ILE A 251 3.23 -13.10 8.90
N ARG A 252 3.92 -12.83 7.78
CA ARG A 252 5.37 -12.71 7.73
C ARG A 252 5.85 -11.58 8.62
N GLU A 253 5.28 -10.38 8.47
CA GLU A 253 5.64 -9.23 9.30
C GLU A 253 5.40 -9.49 10.79
N GLU A 254 4.25 -10.05 11.15
CA GLU A 254 3.93 -10.38 12.53
C GLU A 254 4.89 -11.44 13.10
N THR A 255 5.22 -12.46 12.30
CA THR A 255 6.21 -13.48 12.67
C THR A 255 7.57 -12.84 12.93
N VAL A 256 8.04 -11.99 12.02
CA VAL A 256 9.32 -11.27 12.15
C VAL A 256 9.34 -10.35 13.38
N ARG A 257 8.22 -9.66 13.67
CA ARG A 257 8.07 -8.81 14.87
C ARG A 257 8.13 -9.63 16.15
N LYS A 258 7.59 -10.85 16.16
CA LYS A 258 7.58 -11.76 17.31
C LYS A 258 8.87 -12.55 17.50
N LEU A 259 9.79 -12.54 16.54
CA LEU A 259 11.07 -13.22 16.70
C LEU A 259 11.84 -12.67 17.90
N SER A 260 12.25 -13.59 18.76
CA SER A 260 13.16 -13.29 19.87
C SER A 260 14.51 -12.81 19.34
N LEU A 261 15.26 -12.11 20.19
CA LEU A 261 16.63 -11.70 19.86
C LEU A 261 17.51 -12.92 19.54
N GLU A 262 17.30 -14.04 20.23
CA GLU A 262 18.05 -15.28 20.02
C GLU A 262 17.76 -15.90 18.65
N GLU A 263 16.50 -15.93 18.21
CA GLU A 263 16.16 -16.42 16.86
C GLU A 263 16.77 -15.55 15.76
N LYS A 264 16.73 -14.22 15.93
CA LYS A 264 17.37 -13.29 15.00
C LYS A 264 18.88 -13.53 14.96
N LYS A 265 19.51 -13.65 16.13
CA LYS A 265 20.95 -13.94 16.25
C LYS A 265 21.31 -15.28 15.61
N GLY A 266 20.53 -16.34 15.84
CA GLY A 266 20.76 -17.65 15.22
C GLY A 266 20.74 -17.60 13.69
N PHE A 267 19.83 -16.82 13.10
CA PHE A 267 19.84 -16.56 11.66
C PHE A 267 21.10 -15.81 11.22
N ILE A 268 21.46 -14.73 11.92
CA ILE A 268 22.63 -13.90 11.62
C ILE A 268 23.92 -14.72 11.70
N ASP A 269 24.08 -15.57 12.72
CA ASP A 269 25.27 -16.41 12.90
C ASP A 269 25.42 -17.43 11.77
N ASN A 270 24.31 -18.04 11.33
CA ASN A 270 24.33 -18.97 10.19
C ASN A 270 24.66 -18.25 8.88
N ALA A 271 24.00 -17.12 8.63
CA ALA A 271 24.25 -16.30 7.45
C ALA A 271 25.70 -15.79 7.41
N THR A 272 26.27 -15.41 8.57
CA THR A 272 27.65 -14.90 8.68
C THR A 272 28.68 -15.94 8.25
N LYS A 273 28.50 -17.22 8.62
CA LYS A 273 29.40 -18.31 8.21
C LYS A 273 29.50 -18.41 6.68
N VAL A 274 28.35 -18.34 6.00
CA VAL A 274 28.28 -18.39 4.55
C VAL A 274 28.80 -17.08 3.93
N ALA A 275 28.38 -15.93 4.45
CA ALA A 275 28.72 -14.61 3.94
C ALA A 275 30.23 -14.31 3.99
N LYS A 276 30.96 -14.79 5.00
CA LYS A 276 32.43 -14.66 5.03
C LYS A 276 33.10 -15.42 3.89
N THR A 277 32.58 -16.59 3.53
CA THR A 277 33.05 -17.33 2.34
C THR A 277 32.77 -16.55 1.06
N ILE A 278 31.61 -15.88 0.99
CA ILE A 278 31.27 -15.00 -0.15
C ILE A 278 32.21 -13.80 -0.22
N GLU A 279 32.51 -13.17 0.91
CA GLU A 279 33.44 -12.03 0.96
C GLU A 279 34.84 -12.44 0.50
N GLU A 280 35.35 -13.60 0.91
CA GLU A 280 36.66 -14.08 0.46
C GLU A 280 36.72 -14.35 -1.05
N GLN A 281 35.62 -14.83 -1.64
CA GLN A 281 35.58 -15.22 -3.05
C GLN A 281 35.22 -14.06 -3.99
N TYR A 282 34.35 -13.16 -3.56
CA TYR A 282 33.77 -12.11 -4.39
C TYR A 282 34.09 -10.69 -3.89
N GLY A 283 34.64 -10.55 -2.68
CA GLY A 283 34.95 -9.29 -2.00
C GLY A 283 33.74 -8.46 -1.58
N ILE A 284 32.52 -8.97 -1.76
CA ILE A 284 31.30 -8.35 -1.23
C ILE A 284 31.40 -8.37 0.30
N PRO A 285 31.32 -7.23 1.00
CA PRO A 285 31.43 -7.22 2.45
C PRO A 285 30.45 -8.20 3.10
N TRP A 286 30.91 -9.04 4.02
CA TRP A 286 30.05 -10.10 4.56
C TRP A 286 28.81 -9.51 5.26
N GLN A 287 28.95 -8.33 5.87
CA GLN A 287 27.84 -7.62 6.52
C GLN A 287 26.72 -7.27 5.54
N VAL A 288 27.07 -6.79 4.32
CA VAL A 288 26.11 -6.47 3.25
C VAL A 288 25.24 -7.68 2.95
N THR A 289 25.89 -8.83 2.75
CA THR A 289 25.21 -10.08 2.42
C THR A 289 24.27 -10.52 3.55
N VAL A 290 24.72 -10.44 4.81
CA VAL A 290 23.91 -10.81 5.99
C VAL A 290 22.72 -9.87 6.17
N TRP A 291 22.92 -8.55 6.10
CA TRP A 291 21.85 -7.58 6.32
C TRP A 291 20.75 -7.67 5.27
N GLN A 292 21.14 -7.82 4.00
CA GLN A 292 20.17 -8.00 2.93
C GLN A 292 19.45 -9.33 3.07
N ALA A 293 20.17 -10.44 3.32
CA ALA A 293 19.51 -11.72 3.55
C ALA A 293 18.49 -11.64 4.70
N ALA A 294 18.82 -10.98 5.81
CA ALA A 294 17.91 -10.81 6.94
C ALA A 294 16.68 -9.95 6.57
N LEU A 295 16.87 -8.85 5.85
CA LEU A 295 15.77 -7.96 5.44
C LEU A 295 14.85 -8.63 4.42
N GLU A 296 15.41 -9.13 3.32
CA GLU A 296 14.65 -9.67 2.18
C GLU A 296 13.90 -10.96 2.58
N SER A 297 14.54 -11.83 3.37
CA SER A 297 13.93 -13.09 3.80
C SER A 297 13.09 -12.99 5.09
N GLY A 298 13.11 -11.84 5.78
CA GLY A 298 12.53 -11.72 7.12
C GLY A 298 13.18 -12.69 8.11
N TYR A 299 14.51 -12.66 8.23
CA TYR A 299 15.30 -13.61 9.03
C TYR A 299 14.98 -15.08 8.70
N GLY A 300 14.79 -15.38 7.41
CA GLY A 300 14.49 -16.73 6.90
C GLY A 300 13.05 -17.19 7.10
N LYS A 301 12.13 -16.31 7.48
CA LYS A 301 10.71 -16.66 7.73
C LYS A 301 9.78 -16.45 6.54
N SER A 302 10.25 -15.79 5.48
CA SER A 302 9.48 -15.68 4.23
C SER A 302 9.29 -17.05 3.57
N LYS A 303 8.14 -17.26 2.92
CA LYS A 303 7.89 -18.49 2.15
C LYS A 303 8.93 -18.74 1.07
N LEU A 304 9.41 -17.66 0.44
CA LEU A 304 10.43 -17.75 -0.59
C LEU A 304 11.76 -18.30 -0.03
N ALA A 305 12.13 -17.90 1.20
CA ALA A 305 13.29 -18.46 1.88
C ALA A 305 13.04 -19.89 2.39
N THR A 306 11.88 -20.16 3.01
CA THR A 306 11.62 -21.48 3.62
C THR A 306 11.36 -22.58 2.59
N ASN A 307 10.67 -22.25 1.49
CA ASN A 307 10.21 -23.25 0.51
C ASN A 307 11.14 -23.36 -0.69
N GLU A 308 11.78 -22.25 -1.08
CA GLU A 308 12.62 -22.19 -2.28
C GLU A 308 14.08 -21.87 -1.95
N GLY A 309 14.47 -21.77 -0.68
CA GLY A 309 15.83 -21.46 -0.29
C GLY A 309 16.32 -20.08 -0.76
N ASN A 310 15.44 -19.18 -1.19
CA ASN A 310 15.81 -17.91 -1.82
C ASN A 310 15.74 -16.75 -0.81
N TYR A 311 16.91 -16.34 -0.32
CA TYR A 311 17.05 -15.36 0.76
C TYR A 311 17.15 -13.91 0.30
N PHE A 312 17.26 -13.66 -1.01
CA PHE A 312 17.50 -12.32 -1.59
C PHE A 312 16.43 -11.86 -2.58
N GLY A 313 15.39 -12.68 -2.82
CA GLY A 313 14.35 -12.33 -3.78
C GLY A 313 14.84 -12.28 -5.24
N ILE A 314 15.84 -13.08 -5.61
CA ILE A 314 16.40 -13.05 -6.97
C ILE A 314 15.38 -13.63 -7.96
N LYS A 315 14.93 -12.78 -8.89
CA LYS A 315 13.99 -13.13 -9.96
C LYS A 315 14.69 -13.86 -11.12
N TRP A 316 14.05 -14.89 -11.66
CA TRP A 316 14.45 -15.64 -12.86
C TRP A 316 13.38 -16.65 -13.28
N GLU A 317 13.58 -17.39 -14.37
CA GLU A 317 12.79 -18.58 -14.69
C GLU A 317 12.80 -19.56 -13.50
N GLY A 318 11.61 -19.88 -12.99
CA GLY A 318 11.41 -20.63 -11.75
C GLY A 318 9.95 -20.54 -11.27
N LYS A 319 9.69 -20.77 -9.99
CA LYS A 319 8.33 -20.69 -9.45
C LYS A 319 7.87 -19.23 -9.35
N THR A 320 6.61 -19.00 -9.69
CA THR A 320 6.00 -17.66 -9.66
C THR A 320 5.45 -17.35 -8.27
N PHE A 321 5.89 -16.23 -7.70
CA PHE A 321 5.38 -15.67 -6.46
C PHE A 321 4.99 -14.19 -6.68
N ALA A 322 4.04 -13.70 -5.89
CA ALA A 322 3.74 -12.27 -5.86
C ALA A 322 4.84 -11.52 -5.09
N THR A 323 5.25 -10.35 -5.57
CA THR A 323 6.32 -9.54 -5.00
C THR A 323 6.06 -8.04 -5.07
N ARG A 324 6.58 -7.31 -4.08
CA ARG A 324 6.40 -5.86 -3.93
C ARG A 324 7.50 -5.13 -4.66
N GLU A 325 7.12 -4.45 -5.73
CA GLU A 325 7.97 -3.52 -6.45
C GLU A 325 7.62 -2.09 -6.07
N VAL A 326 8.54 -1.15 -6.20
CA VAL A 326 8.23 0.29 -6.15
C VAL A 326 8.51 0.90 -7.51
N TYR A 327 7.55 1.60 -8.08
CA TYR A 327 7.74 2.37 -9.29
C TYR A 327 7.27 3.80 -9.07
N ASN A 328 8.18 4.75 -9.28
CA ASN A 328 7.91 6.18 -9.11
C ASN A 328 7.35 6.53 -7.71
N GLY A 329 7.91 5.93 -6.65
CA GLY A 329 7.47 6.13 -5.27
C GLY A 329 6.14 5.44 -4.93
N ARG A 330 5.56 4.68 -5.85
CA ARG A 330 4.33 3.92 -5.65
C ARG A 330 4.65 2.44 -5.66
N GLU A 331 4.34 1.77 -4.56
CA GLU A 331 4.49 0.33 -4.50
C GLU A 331 3.46 -0.32 -5.41
N VAL A 332 3.86 -1.35 -6.15
CA VAL A 332 3.01 -2.19 -6.96
C VAL A 332 3.36 -3.64 -6.70
N MET A 333 2.35 -4.49 -6.61
CA MET A 333 2.56 -5.92 -6.55
C MET A 333 2.65 -6.51 -7.95
N GLU A 334 3.62 -7.39 -8.18
CA GLU A 334 3.76 -8.10 -9.45
C GLU A 334 3.98 -9.61 -9.23
N ASN A 335 3.43 -10.44 -10.11
CA ASN A 335 3.86 -11.84 -10.18
C ASN A 335 5.23 -11.87 -10.85
N ALA A 336 6.22 -12.41 -10.15
CA ALA A 336 7.54 -12.62 -10.67
C ALA A 336 7.95 -14.08 -10.45
N SER A 337 8.66 -14.65 -11.41
CA SER A 337 9.30 -15.94 -11.23
C SER A 337 10.60 -15.73 -10.45
N PHE A 338 10.83 -16.60 -9.48
CA PHE A 338 11.98 -16.55 -8.57
C PHE A 338 12.82 -17.81 -8.72
N ARG A 339 14.13 -17.64 -8.51
CA ARG A 339 15.05 -18.78 -8.41
C ARG A 339 14.74 -19.63 -7.19
N THR A 340 14.93 -20.93 -7.34
CA THR A 340 14.89 -21.94 -6.27
C THR A 340 16.30 -22.45 -6.02
N TYR A 341 16.64 -22.63 -4.76
CA TYR A 341 17.94 -23.11 -4.31
C TYR A 341 17.78 -24.25 -3.32
N SER A 342 18.77 -25.14 -3.30
CA SER A 342 18.81 -26.30 -2.41
C SER A 342 19.07 -25.90 -0.96
N ASP A 343 19.86 -24.84 -0.75
CA ASP A 343 20.22 -24.32 0.57
C ASP A 343 20.59 -22.82 0.54
N MET A 344 20.86 -22.28 1.73
CA MET A 344 21.30 -20.89 1.92
C MET A 344 22.60 -20.58 1.19
N LYS A 345 23.54 -21.54 1.12
CA LYS A 345 24.85 -21.31 0.50
C LYS A 345 24.71 -21.10 -1.00
N GLU A 346 23.88 -21.88 -1.67
CA GLU A 346 23.61 -21.74 -3.09
C GLU A 346 22.95 -20.38 -3.40
N SER A 347 21.97 -19.96 -2.59
CA SER A 347 21.34 -18.63 -2.73
C SER A 347 22.34 -17.48 -2.56
N PHE A 348 23.25 -17.57 -1.58
CA PHE A 348 24.28 -16.56 -1.31
C PHE A 348 25.33 -16.49 -2.42
N ILE A 349 25.73 -17.64 -2.97
CA ILE A 349 26.65 -17.69 -4.12
C ILE A 349 25.99 -17.05 -5.35
N ASP A 350 24.71 -17.33 -5.58
CA ASP A 350 24.02 -16.77 -6.74
C ASP A 350 23.76 -15.27 -6.60
N TYR A 351 23.49 -14.79 -5.39
CA TYR A 351 23.48 -13.36 -5.06
C TYR A 351 24.82 -12.69 -5.41
N ALA A 352 25.94 -13.30 -5.00
CA ALA A 352 27.26 -12.78 -5.32
C ALA A 352 27.53 -12.75 -6.84
N LYS A 353 27.12 -13.81 -7.55
CA LYS A 353 27.19 -13.86 -9.02
C LYS A 353 26.31 -12.82 -9.69
N PHE A 354 25.12 -12.56 -9.16
CA PHE A 354 24.22 -11.54 -9.68
C PHE A 354 24.85 -10.14 -9.60
N LEU A 355 25.46 -9.79 -8.46
CA LEU A 355 26.14 -8.51 -8.31
C LEU A 355 27.37 -8.39 -9.21
N THR A 356 28.22 -9.43 -9.24
CA THR A 356 29.48 -9.40 -9.99
C THR A 356 29.32 -9.49 -11.51
N LYS A 357 28.25 -10.15 -12.00
CA LYS A 357 27.98 -10.26 -13.44
C LYS A 357 27.26 -9.05 -14.03
N ASN A 358 26.56 -8.27 -13.21
CA ASN A 358 25.78 -7.15 -13.70
C ASN A 358 26.58 -5.84 -13.64
N PRO A 359 26.98 -5.26 -14.79
CA PRO A 359 27.88 -4.10 -14.82
C PRO A 359 27.35 -2.88 -14.07
N ARG A 360 26.03 -2.76 -13.85
CA ARG A 360 25.44 -1.64 -13.11
C ARG A 360 25.94 -1.53 -11.66
N TYR A 361 26.36 -2.64 -11.07
CA TYR A 361 26.86 -2.68 -9.69
C TYR A 361 28.38 -2.51 -9.58
N ARG A 362 29.09 -2.33 -10.70
CA ARG A 362 30.56 -2.19 -10.69
C ARG A 362 31.04 -1.13 -9.70
N GLU A 363 30.38 0.02 -9.67
CA GLU A 363 30.75 1.14 -8.78
C GLU A 363 30.64 0.76 -7.29
N ALA A 364 29.75 -0.14 -6.91
CA ALA A 364 29.66 -0.60 -5.53
C ALA A 364 30.93 -1.33 -5.08
N PHE A 365 31.64 -2.01 -6.00
CA PHE A 365 32.90 -2.69 -5.70
C PHE A 365 34.06 -1.74 -5.43
N GLN A 366 33.89 -0.42 -5.53
CA GLN A 366 34.83 0.54 -4.93
C GLN A 366 34.93 0.36 -3.41
N TYR A 367 33.84 -0.07 -2.77
CA TYR A 367 33.73 -0.25 -1.32
C TYR A 367 33.88 -1.71 -0.88
N ALA A 368 34.29 -2.59 -1.79
CA ALA A 368 34.49 -4.02 -1.56
C ALA A 368 35.83 -4.33 -0.86
N LYS A 369 35.90 -5.52 -0.26
CA LYS A 369 37.15 -6.06 0.31
C LYS A 369 38.13 -6.38 -0.82
N ASN A 370 39.41 -6.12 -0.59
CA ASN A 370 40.43 -6.49 -1.56
C ASN A 370 40.54 -8.01 -1.66
N ILE A 371 40.56 -8.53 -2.87
CA ILE A 371 40.79 -9.95 -3.18
C ILE A 371 41.87 -10.06 -4.26
N ASP A 372 42.77 -11.03 -4.10
CA ASP A 372 43.97 -11.20 -4.92
C ASP A 372 43.94 -12.57 -5.63
N PRO A 373 44.00 -12.65 -6.97
CA PRO A 373 44.09 -11.53 -7.92
C PRO A 373 42.80 -10.71 -8.02
N ARG A 374 42.94 -9.38 -8.21
CA ARG A 374 41.81 -8.45 -8.36
C ARG A 374 40.94 -8.83 -9.56
N PRO A 375 39.65 -9.14 -9.37
CA PRO A 375 38.75 -9.49 -10.47
C PRO A 375 38.42 -8.32 -11.38
N SER A 376 38.04 -8.64 -12.62
CA SER A 376 37.70 -7.65 -13.65
C SER A 376 36.43 -6.84 -13.37
N TYR A 377 35.59 -7.26 -12.44
CA TYR A 377 34.38 -6.52 -12.05
C TYR A 377 34.66 -5.41 -11.01
N TYR A 378 35.89 -5.28 -10.52
CA TYR A 378 36.30 -4.12 -9.71
C TYR A 378 36.48 -2.89 -10.59
N PRO A 379 36.14 -1.68 -10.10
CA PRO A 379 36.53 -0.43 -10.74
C PRO A 379 38.04 -0.37 -10.96
N LYS A 380 38.46 0.28 -12.06
CA LYS A 380 39.89 0.35 -12.41
C LYS A 380 40.71 1.10 -11.34
N ASP A 381 40.09 2.12 -10.77
CA ASP A 381 40.56 3.02 -9.71
C ASP A 381 40.26 2.51 -8.28
N TYR A 382 39.89 1.25 -8.13
CA TYR A 382 39.73 0.61 -6.82
C TYR A 382 40.98 0.76 -5.93
N THR A 383 40.75 1.07 -4.65
CA THR A 383 41.74 1.05 -3.58
C THR A 383 41.19 0.30 -2.37
N SER A 384 42.02 -0.47 -1.66
CA SER A 384 41.60 -1.24 -0.48
C SER A 384 41.21 -0.37 0.73
N GLU A 385 41.63 0.90 0.73
CA GLU A 385 41.30 1.89 1.77
C GLU A 385 39.82 2.28 1.77
N ASN A 386 39.11 2.05 0.66
CA ASN A 386 37.71 2.41 0.52
C ASN A 386 36.72 1.36 1.06
N PHE A 387 37.19 0.25 1.65
CA PHE A 387 36.31 -0.79 2.20
C PHE A 387 35.25 -0.19 3.12
N ASN A 388 33.97 -0.29 2.73
CA ASN A 388 32.88 0.33 3.48
C ASN A 388 31.54 -0.38 3.18
N PRO A 389 31.07 -1.28 4.07
CA PRO A 389 29.82 -2.01 3.87
C PRO A 389 28.59 -1.12 3.67
N LYS A 390 28.53 0.05 4.34
CA LYS A 390 27.39 0.96 4.23
C LYS A 390 27.35 1.64 2.86
N LYS A 391 28.49 2.17 2.41
CA LYS A 391 28.59 2.79 1.08
C LYS A 391 28.38 1.76 -0.04
N PHE A 392 28.75 0.50 0.19
CA PHE A 392 28.41 -0.59 -0.73
C PHE A 392 26.89 -0.74 -0.91
N ILE A 393 26.10 -0.75 0.18
CA ILE A 393 24.62 -0.79 0.13
C ILE A 393 24.04 0.43 -0.59
N GLU A 394 24.55 1.62 -0.28
CA GLU A 394 24.11 2.87 -0.93
C GLU A 394 24.34 2.78 -2.45
N ALA A 395 25.54 2.34 -2.87
CA ALA A 395 25.88 2.21 -4.28
C ALA A 395 25.05 1.15 -5.02
N ILE A 396 24.77 -0.02 -4.43
CA ILE A 396 23.89 -1.00 -5.09
C ILE A 396 22.44 -0.51 -5.17
N LYS A 397 21.94 0.22 -4.16
CA LYS A 397 20.60 0.84 -4.20
C LYS A 397 20.54 1.84 -5.34
N ASP A 398 21.50 2.75 -5.43
CA ASP A 398 21.53 3.79 -6.45
C ASP A 398 21.68 3.21 -7.87
N ALA A 399 22.30 2.04 -7.99
CA ALA A 399 22.33 1.22 -9.21
C ALA A 399 21.02 0.46 -9.52
N GLY A 400 19.98 0.62 -8.69
CA GLY A 400 18.66 0.03 -8.89
C GLY A 400 18.50 -1.40 -8.37
N TYR A 401 19.16 -1.74 -7.26
CA TYR A 401 18.90 -2.99 -6.53
C TYR A 401 17.51 -2.98 -5.87
N ALA A 402 17.16 -1.86 -5.24
CA ALA A 402 15.88 -1.66 -4.57
C ALA A 402 15.31 -0.29 -4.94
N THR A 403 14.00 -0.24 -5.15
CA THR A 403 13.27 0.99 -5.50
C THR A 403 12.61 1.67 -4.30
N ASP A 404 12.67 1.02 -3.13
CA ASP A 404 12.22 1.58 -1.86
C ASP A 404 13.11 2.77 -1.43
N PRO A 405 12.55 3.98 -1.27
CA PRO A 405 13.31 5.18 -0.91
C PRO A 405 14.01 5.06 0.46
N VAL A 406 13.47 4.26 1.38
CA VAL A 406 14.01 4.06 2.73
C VAL A 406 14.76 2.72 2.88
N TYR A 407 15.15 2.09 1.77
CA TYR A 407 15.85 0.79 1.77
C TYR A 407 17.11 0.77 2.64
N VAL A 408 17.95 1.81 2.53
CA VAL A 408 19.18 1.94 3.34
C VAL A 408 18.82 2.05 4.82
N ASP A 409 17.75 2.76 5.18
CA ASP A 409 17.27 2.89 6.56
C ASP A 409 16.69 1.56 7.10
N LYS A 410 16.08 0.74 6.25
CA LYS A 410 15.63 -0.61 6.60
C LYS A 410 16.80 -1.55 6.85
N ILE A 411 17.80 -1.57 5.98
CA ILE A 411 19.06 -2.30 6.20
C ILE A 411 19.74 -1.83 7.49
N ALA A 412 19.73 -0.51 7.71
CA ALA A 412 20.19 0.06 8.94
C ALA A 412 19.44 -0.47 10.17
N SER A 413 18.11 -0.59 10.14
CA SER A 413 17.40 -1.19 11.27
C SER A 413 17.89 -2.60 11.65
N VAL A 414 18.35 -3.38 10.66
CA VAL A 414 18.96 -4.71 10.85
C VAL A 414 20.32 -4.60 11.54
N TRP A 415 21.19 -3.65 11.15
CA TRP A 415 22.48 -3.44 11.84
C TRP A 415 22.26 -3.20 13.35
N LYS A 416 21.22 -2.44 13.70
CA LYS A 416 21.04 -1.79 15.02
C LYS A 416 20.45 -2.77 16.01
N THR A 417 19.48 -3.52 15.52
CA THR A 417 18.76 -4.54 16.29
C THR A 417 19.66 -5.70 16.70
N ASN A 418 20.67 -6.01 15.89
CA ASN A 418 21.49 -7.22 16.05
C ASN A 418 22.91 -6.95 16.57
N GLN A 419 23.25 -5.70 16.91
CA GLN A 419 24.60 -5.28 17.34
C GLN A 419 25.70 -5.78 16.39
N ILE A 420 25.41 -5.84 15.09
CA ILE A 420 26.41 -6.24 14.08
C ILE A 420 27.31 -5.04 13.89
N GLU A 421 28.48 -5.05 14.53
CA GLU A 421 29.46 -3.97 14.39
C GLU A 421 29.90 -3.85 12.93
N VAL A 422 29.80 -2.62 12.41
CA VAL A 422 30.46 -2.24 11.17
C VAL A 422 31.90 -1.96 11.58
N ALA A 423 32.81 -2.87 11.23
CA ALA A 423 34.23 -2.73 11.51
C ALA A 423 34.82 -1.50 10.82
#